data_AF-X0SDS5-F1
#
_entry.id   AF-X0SDS5-F1
#
_cell.length_a   1.000
_cell.length_b   1.000
_cell.length_c   1.000
_cell.angle_alpha   90.00
_cell.angle_beta   90.00
_cell.angle_gamma   90.00
#
_symmetry.space_group_name_H-M   'P 1'
#
loop_
_entity.id
_entity.type
_entity.pdbx_description
1 polymer ?
#
loop_
_entity_poly.entity_id
_entity_poly.type
_entity_poly.pdbx_seq_one_letter_code
_entity_poly.pdbx_strand_id
1 'polypeptide(L)'
;SKILAGFLLITLCFSNLLHDSFFYVAAKPFVPLVQKVSAWARDKGVISARFDKKVVKEVARIADKANIKAHFFDYLYEITNDYDGPMEGVVLYLNKHAKPGETIKTHLFNANPLFYYTGLEVDTDFTKETYPEWIFLRDYWTEDSFYKTEYFKNIEKRYDKIELDYPDIWWENRPDDMSHHYFKTAPLEKKISLYRRK
;
A
#
# COMPACT_ATOMS: atom_id res chain seq x y z
N SER A 1 -37.11 5.54 15.72
CA SER A 1 -37.31 6.98 15.99
C SER A 1 -36.15 7.76 15.36
N LYS A 2 -36.35 9.03 14.95
CA LYS A 2 -35.28 9.89 14.39
C LYS A 2 -34.07 10.03 15.36
N ILE A 3 -34.33 9.96 16.66
CA ILE A 3 -33.33 9.98 17.73
C ILE A 3 -32.43 8.74 17.69
N LEU A 4 -33.00 7.55 17.50
CA LEU A 4 -32.24 6.31 17.42
C LEU A 4 -31.33 6.27 16.17
N ALA A 5 -31.85 6.78 15.03
CA ALA A 5 -31.06 6.93 13.81
C ALA A 5 -29.91 7.92 13.98
N GLY A 6 -30.15 9.04 14.67
CA GLY A 6 -29.11 10.01 15.02
C GLY A 6 -28.03 9.42 15.92
N PHE A 7 -28.42 8.66 16.95
CA PHE A 7 -27.47 8.00 17.85
C PHE A 7 -26.63 6.93 17.14
N LEU A 8 -27.23 6.18 16.22
CA LEU A 8 -26.53 5.19 15.41
C LEU A 8 -25.51 5.85 14.48
N LEU A 9 -25.89 6.93 13.79
CA LEU A 9 -25.00 7.73 12.94
C LEU A 9 -23.83 8.31 13.73
N ILE A 10 -24.08 8.87 14.91
CA ILE A 10 -23.04 9.35 15.82
C ILE A 10 -22.12 8.19 16.17
N THR A 11 -22.65 7.04 16.58
CA THR A 11 -21.85 5.88 16.94
C THR A 11 -21.01 5.37 15.77
N LEU A 12 -21.51 5.37 14.53
CA LEU A 12 -20.76 4.98 13.33
C LEU A 12 -19.69 6.01 12.92
N CYS A 13 -19.98 7.31 13.07
CA CYS A 13 -18.99 8.37 12.84
C CYS A 13 -17.87 8.35 13.88
N PHE A 14 -18.14 7.81 15.08
CA PHE A 14 -17.26 7.87 16.24
C PHE A 14 -16.82 6.49 16.77
N SER A 15 -17.18 5.36 16.16
CA SER A 15 -16.81 4.02 16.65
C SER A 15 -15.31 3.76 16.51
N ASN A 16 -14.68 4.34 15.48
CA ASN A 16 -13.24 4.23 15.25
C ASN A 16 -12.39 5.09 16.22
N LEU A 17 -13.01 5.92 17.06
CA LEU A 17 -12.32 6.67 18.14
C LEU A 17 -11.78 5.80 19.28
N LEU A 18 -12.33 4.60 19.43
CA LEU A 18 -12.09 3.80 20.63
C LEU A 18 -11.01 2.72 20.43
N HIS A 19 -10.62 2.43 19.19
CA HIS A 19 -9.75 1.29 18.89
C HIS A 19 -8.25 1.58 19.05
N ASP A 20 -7.79 2.79 18.72
CA ASP A 20 -6.38 3.19 18.88
C ASP A 20 -6.20 4.51 19.63
N SER A 21 -7.23 5.34 19.73
CA SER A 21 -7.06 6.79 19.89
C SER A 21 -6.96 7.28 21.33
N PHE A 22 -7.51 6.56 22.33
CA PHE A 22 -7.59 7.12 23.69
C PHE A 22 -6.22 7.43 24.29
N PHE A 23 -5.27 6.49 24.22
CA PHE A 23 -3.91 6.70 24.77
C PHE A 23 -3.17 7.83 24.05
N TYR A 24 -3.25 7.91 22.71
CA TYR A 24 -2.58 8.96 21.94
C TYR A 24 -3.24 10.33 22.16
N VAL A 25 -4.56 10.40 22.20
CA VAL A 25 -5.32 11.62 22.51
C VAL A 25 -5.00 12.11 23.92
N ALA A 26 -4.93 11.22 24.91
CA ALA A 26 -4.55 11.56 26.28
C ALA A 26 -3.08 12.00 26.40
N ALA A 27 -2.18 11.47 25.56
CA ALA A 27 -0.77 11.85 25.53
C ALA A 27 -0.49 13.17 24.80
N LYS A 28 -1.38 13.60 23.88
CA LYS A 28 -1.21 14.82 23.05
C LYS A 28 -0.89 16.09 23.86
N PRO A 29 -1.54 16.40 25.00
CA PRO A 29 -1.24 17.59 25.78
C PRO A 29 0.20 17.61 26.35
N PHE A 30 0.83 16.44 26.51
CA PHE A 30 2.18 16.30 27.06
C PHE A 30 3.27 16.38 25.99
N VAL A 31 2.93 16.32 24.70
CA VAL A 31 3.87 16.41 23.57
C VAL A 31 4.81 17.63 23.67
N PRO A 32 4.33 18.87 23.92
CA PRO A 32 5.21 20.03 24.03
C PRO A 32 6.15 19.96 25.23
N LEU A 33 5.71 19.34 26.33
CA LEU A 33 6.51 19.18 27.54
C LEU A 33 7.66 18.18 27.29
N VAL A 34 7.37 17.04 26.66
CA VAL A 34 8.40 16.04 26.32
C VAL A 34 9.45 16.62 25.37
N GLN A 35 9.03 17.38 24.35
CA GLN A 35 9.96 18.07 23.45
C GLN A 35 10.86 19.07 24.18
N LYS A 36 10.30 19.88 25.08
CA LYS A 36 11.09 20.84 25.89
C LYS A 36 12.10 20.14 26.81
N VAL A 37 11.68 19.07 27.48
CA VAL A 37 12.57 18.29 28.37
C VAL A 37 13.68 17.61 27.58
N SER A 38 13.37 17.02 26.42
CA SER A 38 14.37 16.39 25.54
C SER A 38 15.39 17.42 25.04
N ALA A 39 14.92 18.58 24.55
CA ALA A 39 15.80 19.66 24.10
C ALA A 39 16.72 20.16 25.23
N TRP A 40 16.17 20.39 26.43
CA TRP A 40 16.95 20.77 27.61
C TRP A 40 18.00 19.71 27.98
N ALA A 41 17.62 18.43 28.01
CA ALA A 41 18.52 17.33 28.36
C ALA A 41 19.67 17.19 27.35
N ARG A 42 19.38 17.41 26.06
CA ARG A 42 20.38 17.47 25.00
C ARG A 42 21.33 18.64 25.21
N ASP A 43 20.80 19.84 25.49
CA ASP A 43 21.61 21.05 25.72
C ASP A 43 22.53 20.92 26.95
N LYS A 44 22.11 20.14 27.95
CA LYS A 44 22.90 19.81 29.14
C LYS A 44 23.85 18.63 28.96
N GLY A 45 23.89 18.01 27.78
CA GLY A 45 24.72 16.84 27.50
C GLY A 45 24.29 15.57 28.24
N VAL A 46 23.08 15.55 28.81
CA VAL A 46 22.52 14.39 29.52
C VAL A 46 22.11 13.29 28.54
N ILE A 47 21.66 13.68 27.33
CA ILE A 47 21.32 12.75 26.25
C ILE A 47 22.04 13.13 24.96
N SER A 48 22.26 12.13 24.09
CA SER A 48 22.83 12.35 22.76
C SER A 48 21.81 12.94 21.78
N ALA A 49 22.31 13.67 20.78
CA ALA A 49 21.48 14.15 19.66
C ALA A 49 20.76 13.02 18.90
N ARG A 50 21.37 11.82 18.83
CA ARG A 50 20.74 10.64 18.21
C ARG A 50 19.53 10.15 19.01
N PHE A 51 19.62 10.20 20.34
CA PHE A 51 18.51 9.83 21.22
C PHE A 51 17.39 10.88 21.17
N ASP A 52 17.73 12.17 21.24
CA ASP A 52 16.78 13.27 21.08
C ASP A 52 15.99 13.17 19.75
N LYS A 53 16.68 12.89 18.63
CA LYS A 53 16.01 12.67 17.33
C LYS A 53 14.99 11.52 17.35
N LYS A 54 15.26 10.44 18.10
CA LYS A 54 14.29 9.34 18.27
C LYS A 54 13.09 9.80 19.09
N VAL A 55 13.30 10.55 20.17
CA VAL A 55 12.23 11.11 21.00
C VAL A 55 11.34 12.04 20.17
N VAL A 56 11.93 12.97 19.42
CA VAL A 56 11.18 13.89 18.54
C VAL A 56 10.34 13.14 17.51
N LYS A 57 10.90 12.10 16.88
CA LYS A 57 10.18 11.26 15.91
C LYS A 57 8.98 10.55 16.56
N GLU A 58 9.17 9.98 17.74
CA GLU A 58 8.13 9.25 18.45
C GLU A 58 7.01 10.17 18.95
N VAL A 59 7.37 11.36 19.44
CA VAL A 59 6.41 12.37 19.88
C VAL A 59 5.59 12.93 18.70
N ALA A 60 6.22 13.12 17.53
CA ALA A 60 5.51 13.49 16.31
C ALA A 60 4.51 12.39 15.87
N ARG A 61 4.90 11.11 16.00
CA ARG A 61 4.02 9.96 15.74
C ARG A 61 2.81 9.96 16.68
N ILE A 62 3.02 10.23 17.98
CA ILE A 62 1.94 10.34 18.97
C ILE A 62 0.98 11.48 18.61
N ALA A 63 1.51 12.65 18.25
CA ALA A 63 0.69 13.81 17.90
C ALA A 63 -0.18 13.57 16.65
N ASP A 64 0.37 12.86 15.65
CA ASP A 64 -0.37 12.48 14.44
C ASP A 64 -1.48 11.46 14.74
N LYS A 65 -1.17 10.41 15.52
CA LYS A 65 -2.16 9.40 15.96
C LYS A 65 -3.23 9.96 16.90
N ALA A 66 -2.97 11.10 17.55
CA ALA A 66 -3.93 11.79 18.39
C ALA A 66 -4.95 12.63 17.61
N ASN A 67 -4.85 12.70 16.28
CA ASN A 67 -5.88 13.30 15.47
C ASN A 67 -7.03 12.32 15.28
N ILE A 68 -8.18 12.68 15.83
CA ILE A 68 -9.44 11.98 15.64
C ILE A 68 -9.83 12.12 14.17
N LYS A 69 -9.82 11.00 13.43
CA LYS A 69 -10.31 10.94 12.06
C LYS A 69 -11.57 10.08 12.01
N ALA A 70 -12.64 10.63 11.45
CA ALA A 70 -13.86 9.89 11.20
C ALA A 70 -13.84 9.40 9.76
N HIS A 71 -13.61 8.10 9.56
CA HIS A 71 -13.54 7.49 8.22
C HIS A 71 -14.90 7.03 7.69
N PHE A 72 -15.99 7.25 8.43
CA PHE A 72 -17.32 6.76 8.05
C PHE A 72 -17.73 7.18 6.63
N PHE A 73 -17.53 8.46 6.29
CA PHE A 73 -17.85 8.94 4.95
C PHE A 73 -16.88 8.44 3.88
N ASP A 74 -15.63 8.17 4.24
CA ASP A 74 -14.65 7.58 3.34
C ASP A 74 -15.03 6.13 3.00
N TYR A 75 -15.42 5.33 4.01
CA TYR A 75 -15.97 3.99 3.81
C TYR A 75 -17.28 4.01 3.04
N LEU A 76 -18.19 4.94 3.33
CA LEU A 76 -19.44 5.07 2.58
C LEU A 76 -19.16 5.39 1.11
N TYR A 77 -18.16 6.24 0.85
CA TYR A 77 -17.71 6.51 -0.50
C TYR A 77 -17.17 5.24 -1.17
N GLU A 78 -16.25 4.52 -0.54
CA GLU A 78 -15.67 3.27 -1.05
C GLU A 78 -16.73 2.18 -1.31
N ILE A 79 -17.76 2.07 -0.49
CA ILE A 79 -18.85 1.09 -0.71
C ILE A 79 -19.72 1.51 -1.91
N THR A 80 -19.80 2.80 -2.22
CA THR A 80 -20.67 3.34 -3.27
C THR A 80 -19.95 3.67 -4.57
N ASN A 81 -18.62 3.58 -4.60
CA ASN A 81 -17.78 3.87 -5.75
C ASN A 81 -16.74 2.78 -5.87
N ASP A 82 -16.49 2.32 -7.09
CA ASP A 82 -15.49 1.29 -7.31
C ASP A 82 -14.08 1.77 -6.93
N TYR A 83 -13.26 0.84 -6.46
CA TYR A 83 -11.86 1.07 -6.18
C TYR A 83 -11.03 0.17 -7.10
N ASP A 84 -10.28 0.78 -8.01
CA ASP A 84 -9.45 0.05 -8.95
C ASP A 84 -8.05 -0.18 -8.36
N GLY A 85 -7.82 -1.42 -7.94
CA GLY A 85 -6.56 -1.87 -7.36
C GLY A 85 -5.49 -2.26 -8.39
N PRO A 86 -4.19 -2.23 -8.05
CA PRO A 86 -3.16 -2.74 -8.92
C PRO A 86 -3.41 -4.19 -9.35
N MET A 87 -3.83 -5.06 -8.43
CA MET A 87 -3.97 -6.48 -8.76
C MET A 87 -5.24 -6.78 -9.54
N GLU A 88 -6.28 -5.98 -9.37
CA GLU A 88 -7.55 -6.14 -10.08
C GLU A 88 -7.36 -6.00 -11.59
N GLY A 89 -6.73 -4.92 -12.05
CA GLY A 89 -6.48 -4.72 -13.47
C GLY A 89 -5.66 -5.83 -14.11
N VAL A 90 -4.65 -6.32 -13.39
CA VAL A 90 -3.81 -7.44 -13.84
C VAL A 90 -4.62 -8.72 -13.97
N VAL A 91 -5.40 -9.07 -12.95
CA VAL A 91 -6.23 -10.29 -12.94
C VAL A 91 -7.28 -10.24 -14.05
N LEU A 92 -7.98 -9.10 -14.20
CA LEU A 92 -8.98 -8.91 -15.25
C LEU A 92 -8.36 -9.03 -16.65
N TYR A 93 -7.20 -8.41 -16.87
CA TYR A 93 -6.50 -8.47 -18.14
C TYR A 93 -6.05 -9.90 -18.46
N LEU A 94 -5.41 -10.59 -17.52
CA LEU A 94 -4.92 -11.95 -17.72
C LEU A 94 -6.07 -12.93 -17.94
N ASN A 95 -7.16 -12.84 -17.20
CA ASN A 95 -8.33 -13.70 -17.42
C ASN A 95 -8.94 -13.56 -18.83
N LYS A 96 -8.80 -12.39 -19.44
CA LYS A 96 -9.28 -12.13 -20.79
C LYS A 96 -8.30 -12.58 -21.88
N HIS A 97 -7.00 -12.59 -21.59
CA HIS A 97 -5.95 -12.67 -22.62
C HIS A 97 -4.99 -13.84 -22.49
N ALA A 98 -4.82 -14.38 -21.29
CA ALA A 98 -4.01 -15.55 -21.00
C ALA A 98 -4.85 -16.83 -21.10
N LYS A 99 -4.17 -17.98 -21.22
CA LYS A 99 -4.81 -19.30 -21.21
C LYS A 99 -4.49 -20.01 -19.89
N PRO A 100 -5.44 -20.76 -19.31
CA PRO A 100 -5.15 -21.59 -18.14
C PRO A 100 -3.95 -22.52 -18.38
N GLY A 101 -3.08 -22.63 -17.37
CA GLY A 101 -1.83 -23.40 -17.45
C GLY A 101 -0.65 -22.69 -18.10
N GLU A 102 -0.83 -21.50 -18.71
CA GLU A 102 0.31 -20.64 -19.06
C GLU A 102 1.04 -20.18 -17.79
N THR A 103 2.33 -19.88 -17.91
CA THR A 103 3.15 -19.44 -16.78
C THR A 103 3.27 -17.92 -16.73
N ILE A 104 3.19 -17.35 -15.53
CA ILE A 104 3.47 -15.95 -15.25
C ILE A 104 4.62 -15.80 -14.26
N LYS A 105 5.64 -15.02 -14.63
CA LYS A 105 6.72 -14.65 -13.71
C LYS A 105 6.40 -13.34 -13.00
N THR A 106 6.46 -13.31 -11.67
CA THR A 106 6.18 -12.11 -10.86
C THR A 106 6.90 -12.11 -9.52
N HIS A 107 6.96 -10.98 -8.82
CA HIS A 107 7.44 -10.94 -7.45
C HIS A 107 6.51 -11.73 -6.51
N LEU A 108 7.07 -12.33 -5.46
CA LEU A 108 6.35 -13.18 -4.50
C LEU A 108 5.13 -12.46 -3.89
N PHE A 109 5.22 -11.18 -3.58
CA PHE A 109 4.13 -10.41 -2.98
C PHE A 109 2.91 -10.22 -3.90
N ASN A 110 3.07 -10.42 -5.22
CA ASN A 110 1.99 -10.36 -6.19
C ASN A 110 1.43 -11.74 -6.53
N ALA A 111 2.01 -12.82 -6.02
CA ALA A 111 1.70 -14.18 -6.45
C ALA A 111 0.29 -14.62 -6.06
N ASN A 112 -0.18 -14.24 -4.86
CA ASN A 112 -1.44 -14.76 -4.31
C ASN A 112 -2.65 -14.48 -5.21
N PRO A 113 -2.94 -13.24 -5.64
CA PRO A 113 -4.11 -12.99 -6.47
C PRO A 113 -4.03 -13.69 -7.83
N LEU A 114 -2.83 -13.81 -8.41
CA LEU A 114 -2.65 -14.53 -9.68
C LEU A 114 -2.96 -16.01 -9.50
N PHE A 115 -2.40 -16.64 -8.47
CA PHE A 115 -2.62 -18.05 -8.19
C PHE A 115 -4.11 -18.38 -8.00
N TYR A 116 -4.84 -17.55 -7.25
CA TYR A 116 -6.25 -17.82 -6.94
C TYR A 116 -7.22 -17.45 -8.06
N TYR A 117 -6.91 -16.44 -8.90
CA TYR A 117 -7.91 -15.83 -9.78
C TYR A 117 -7.64 -15.96 -11.28
N THR A 118 -6.49 -16.46 -11.72
CA THR A 118 -6.17 -16.52 -13.17
C THR A 118 -5.96 -17.93 -13.73
N GLY A 119 -5.80 -18.96 -12.87
CA GLY A 119 -5.50 -20.32 -13.31
C GLY A 119 -4.15 -20.46 -14.04
N LEU A 120 -3.25 -19.50 -13.84
CA LEU A 120 -1.88 -19.51 -14.35
C LEU A 120 -0.94 -20.19 -13.36
N GLU A 121 0.12 -20.79 -13.87
CA GLU A 121 1.24 -21.25 -13.06
C GLU A 121 2.11 -20.05 -12.68
N VAL A 122 2.41 -19.88 -11.39
CA VAL A 122 3.12 -18.69 -10.90
C VAL A 122 4.59 -19.01 -10.60
N ASP A 123 5.50 -18.36 -11.33
CA ASP A 123 6.95 -18.40 -11.09
C ASP A 123 7.38 -17.13 -10.34
N THR A 124 7.89 -17.29 -9.12
CA THR A 124 8.37 -16.17 -8.30
C THR A 124 9.88 -16.05 -8.21
N ASP A 125 10.62 -16.92 -8.91
CA ASP A 125 12.06 -17.07 -8.74
C ASP A 125 12.84 -16.25 -9.79
N PHE A 126 13.02 -14.96 -9.52
CA PHE A 126 13.85 -14.09 -10.37
C PHE A 126 15.36 -14.39 -10.29
N THR A 127 15.81 -15.32 -9.45
CA THR A 127 17.21 -15.79 -9.49
C THR A 127 17.49 -16.68 -10.71
N LYS A 128 16.42 -17.22 -11.32
CA LYS A 128 16.49 -17.98 -12.57
C LYS A 128 15.95 -17.16 -13.73
N GLU A 129 16.78 -17.02 -14.76
CA GLU A 129 16.38 -16.41 -16.02
C GLU A 129 15.51 -17.38 -16.83
N THR A 130 14.20 -17.27 -16.64
CA THR A 130 13.19 -18.03 -17.40
C THR A 130 12.42 -17.09 -18.33
N TYR A 131 11.79 -17.63 -19.37
CA TYR A 131 11.05 -16.81 -20.34
C TYR A 131 9.65 -17.39 -20.58
N PRO A 132 8.75 -17.31 -19.57
CA PRO A 132 7.39 -17.84 -19.68
C PRO A 132 6.49 -17.01 -20.59
N GLU A 133 5.20 -17.31 -20.66
CA GLU A 133 4.27 -16.59 -21.54
C GLU A 133 4.02 -15.16 -21.08
N TRP A 134 4.05 -14.95 -19.75
CA TRP A 134 3.78 -13.67 -19.12
C TRP A 134 4.85 -13.29 -18.10
N ILE A 135 5.23 -12.02 -18.07
CA ILE A 135 6.02 -11.44 -16.98
C ILE A 135 5.29 -10.22 -16.44
N PHE A 136 5.11 -10.17 -15.13
CA PHE A 136 4.51 -9.06 -14.43
C PHE A 136 5.56 -8.40 -13.54
N LEU A 137 5.89 -7.15 -13.85
CA LEU A 137 6.81 -6.33 -13.08
C LEU A 137 6.06 -5.12 -12.54
N ARG A 138 6.25 -4.86 -11.26
CA ARG A 138 5.79 -3.64 -10.61
C ARG A 138 7.00 -2.78 -10.33
N ASP A 139 6.98 -1.53 -10.75
CA ASP A 139 8.11 -0.61 -10.61
C ASP A 139 8.44 -0.40 -9.13
N TYR A 140 7.43 -0.43 -8.27
CA TYR A 140 7.64 -0.27 -6.83
C TYR A 140 8.36 -1.44 -6.14
N TRP A 141 8.29 -2.63 -6.72
CA TRP A 141 8.90 -3.85 -6.17
C TRP A 141 10.15 -4.29 -6.94
N THR A 142 10.49 -3.57 -8.01
CA THR A 142 11.60 -3.90 -8.91
C THR A 142 12.66 -2.83 -8.77
N GLU A 143 13.86 -3.21 -8.35
CA GLU A 143 14.96 -2.25 -8.23
C GLU A 143 15.40 -1.71 -9.60
N ASP A 144 15.79 -0.44 -9.66
CA ASP A 144 16.32 0.21 -10.88
C ASP A 144 17.51 -0.56 -11.51
N SER A 145 18.24 -1.32 -10.71
CA SER A 145 19.36 -2.17 -11.14
C SER A 145 18.89 -3.33 -12.05
N PHE A 146 17.69 -3.88 -11.80
CA PHE A 146 17.12 -4.99 -12.56
C PHE A 146 16.90 -4.62 -14.02
N TYR A 147 16.40 -3.41 -14.29
CA TYR A 147 16.17 -2.89 -15.64
C TYR A 147 17.45 -2.72 -16.47
N LYS A 148 18.63 -2.78 -15.83
CA LYS A 148 19.94 -2.69 -16.50
C LYS A 148 20.57 -4.06 -16.80
N THR A 149 19.97 -5.14 -16.30
CA THR A 149 20.48 -6.51 -16.46
C THR A 149 20.36 -6.99 -17.91
N GLU A 150 21.18 -7.97 -18.29
CA GLU A 150 21.03 -8.62 -19.60
C GLU A 150 19.72 -9.40 -19.70
N TYR A 151 19.25 -9.95 -18.58
CA TYR A 151 17.95 -10.59 -18.48
C TYR A 151 16.81 -9.66 -18.91
N PHE A 152 16.73 -8.45 -18.35
CA PHE A 152 15.69 -7.49 -18.71
C PHE A 152 15.79 -7.05 -20.17
N LYS A 153 17.00 -6.80 -20.69
CA LYS A 153 17.19 -6.51 -22.13
C LYS A 153 16.69 -7.65 -23.02
N ASN A 154 16.80 -8.90 -22.58
CA ASN A 154 16.26 -10.04 -23.30
C ASN A 154 14.72 -10.12 -23.19
N ILE A 155 14.13 -9.70 -22.07
CA ILE A 155 12.68 -9.50 -21.95
C ILE A 155 12.22 -8.46 -22.98
N GLU A 156 12.85 -7.29 -23.05
CA GLU A 156 12.46 -6.23 -24.00
C GLU A 156 12.51 -6.68 -25.47
N LYS A 157 13.45 -7.57 -25.82
CA LYS A 157 13.55 -8.14 -27.18
C LYS A 157 12.42 -9.13 -27.47
N ARG A 158 12.04 -9.95 -26.50
CA ARG A 158 11.18 -11.14 -26.67
C ARG A 158 9.70 -10.91 -26.36
N TYR A 159 9.38 -9.82 -25.67
CA TYR A 159 8.03 -9.56 -25.18
C TYR A 159 7.51 -8.23 -25.73
N ASP A 160 6.19 -8.16 -25.84
CA ASP A 160 5.48 -6.91 -26.02
C ASP A 160 5.10 -6.37 -24.64
N LYS A 161 5.48 -5.11 -24.37
CA LYS A 161 5.08 -4.40 -23.15
C LYS A 161 3.63 -3.93 -23.30
N ILE A 162 2.82 -4.24 -22.29
CA ILE A 162 1.44 -3.84 -22.15
C ILE A 162 1.36 -2.96 -20.90
N GLU A 163 0.88 -1.73 -21.08
CA GLU A 163 0.60 -0.84 -19.97
C GLU A 163 -0.90 -0.87 -19.67
N LEU A 164 -1.25 -1.16 -18.42
CA LEU A 164 -2.64 -1.15 -17.97
C LEU A 164 -2.98 0.21 -17.37
N ASP A 165 -4.20 0.69 -17.61
CA ASP A 165 -4.74 1.92 -17.01
C ASP A 165 -5.17 1.69 -15.55
N TYR A 166 -4.27 1.10 -14.76
CA TYR A 166 -4.42 0.84 -13.33
C TYR A 166 -3.20 1.38 -12.57
N PRO A 167 -3.39 1.88 -11.34
CA PRO A 167 -2.31 2.52 -10.60
C PRO A 167 -1.32 1.46 -10.09
N ASP A 168 -0.03 1.62 -10.40
CA ASP A 168 1.02 0.86 -9.75
C ASP A 168 1.38 1.51 -8.40
N ILE A 169 0.69 1.11 -7.32
CA ILE A 169 0.85 1.62 -5.95
C ILE A 169 1.29 0.51 -4.99
N TRP A 170 2.14 0.81 -4.00
CA TRP A 170 2.78 -0.19 -3.11
C TRP A 170 1.90 -1.37 -2.73
N TRP A 171 0.75 -1.08 -2.14
CA TRP A 171 -0.20 -2.06 -1.63
C TRP A 171 -1.54 -1.91 -2.33
N GLU A 172 -2.32 -3.00 -2.25
CA GLU A 172 -3.75 -2.95 -2.52
C GLU A 172 -4.47 -2.09 -1.48
N ASN A 173 -5.77 -1.83 -1.65
CA ASN A 173 -6.54 -1.12 -0.63
C ASN A 173 -6.62 -1.94 0.67
N ARG A 174 -5.88 -1.54 1.72
CA ARG A 174 -5.73 -2.35 2.95
C ARG A 174 -6.68 -1.91 4.07
N PRO A 175 -7.78 -2.62 4.33
CA PRO A 175 -8.68 -2.31 5.44
C PRO A 175 -8.07 -2.52 6.84
N ASP A 176 -6.99 -3.30 6.92
CA ASP A 176 -6.28 -3.61 8.17
C ASP A 176 -5.16 -2.62 8.51
N ASP A 177 -4.76 -1.77 7.55
CA ASP A 177 -3.73 -0.76 7.73
C ASP A 177 -4.17 0.57 7.13
N MET A 178 -4.71 1.43 7.99
CA MET A 178 -5.18 2.77 7.64
C MET A 178 -4.12 3.69 7.01
N SER A 179 -2.82 3.36 7.11
CA SER A 179 -1.77 4.12 6.39
C SER A 179 -1.69 3.77 4.91
N HIS A 180 -2.31 2.67 4.49
CA HIS A 180 -2.38 2.17 3.12
C HIS A 180 -3.83 1.89 2.68
N HIS A 181 -4.82 2.46 3.38
CA HIS A 181 -6.23 2.47 2.99
C HIS A 181 -6.53 3.80 2.30
N TYR A 182 -6.76 3.77 0.98
CA TYR A 182 -6.90 4.98 0.17
C TYR A 182 -8.35 5.42 -0.04
N PHE A 183 -9.33 4.51 0.15
CA PHE A 183 -10.79 4.72 0.01
C PHE A 183 -11.28 5.11 -1.40
N LYS A 184 -10.37 5.54 -2.26
CA LYS A 184 -10.60 5.98 -3.64
C LYS A 184 -9.43 5.54 -4.50
N THR A 185 -9.70 5.15 -5.75
CA THR A 185 -8.67 4.81 -6.73
C THR A 185 -7.58 5.88 -6.77
N ALA A 186 -6.33 5.44 -6.61
CA ALA A 186 -5.18 6.32 -6.68
C ALA A 186 -5.02 6.91 -8.11
N PRO A 187 -4.47 8.13 -8.24
CA PRO A 187 -4.19 8.69 -9.57
C PRO A 187 -3.20 7.80 -10.35
N LEU A 188 -3.38 7.75 -11.67
CA LEU A 188 -2.54 6.97 -12.61
C LEU A 188 -1.18 7.64 -12.88
N GLU A 189 -0.42 7.97 -11.83
CA GLU A 189 0.93 8.53 -11.98
C GLU A 189 1.93 7.49 -12.52
N LYS A 190 1.78 6.25 -12.07
CA LYS A 190 2.51 5.08 -12.59
C LYS A 190 1.50 4.02 -13.00
N LYS A 191 1.74 3.45 -14.18
CA LYS A 191 0.92 2.39 -14.76
C LYS A 191 1.56 1.04 -14.55
N ILE A 192 0.72 0.02 -14.46
CA ILE A 192 1.18 -1.36 -14.35
C ILE A 192 1.74 -1.83 -15.69
N SER A 193 2.91 -2.49 -15.62
CA SER A 193 3.57 -3.08 -16.79
C SER A 193 3.45 -4.60 -16.79
N LEU A 194 2.78 -5.13 -17.80
CA LEU A 194 2.80 -6.54 -18.16
C LEU A 194 3.65 -6.74 -19.41
N TYR A 195 4.25 -7.91 -19.54
CA TYR A 195 5.03 -8.31 -20.70
C TYR A 195 4.46 -9.62 -21.21
N ARG A 196 4.03 -9.65 -22.47
CA ARG A 196 3.53 -10.86 -23.14
C ARG A 196 4.56 -11.35 -24.15
N ARG A 197 4.89 -12.63 -24.12
CA ARG A 197 5.83 -13.21 -25.08
C ARG A 197 5.27 -13.10 -26.50
N LYS A 198 6.12 -12.65 -27.44
CA LYS A 198 5.80 -12.53 -28.88
C LYS A 198 5.48 -13.87 -29.52
#